data_AF-A0A540N645-F1
#
_entry.id   AF-A0A540N645-F1
#
_cell.length_a   1.000
_cell.length_b   1.000
_cell.length_c   1.000
_cell.angle_alpha   90.00
_cell.angle_beta   90.00
_cell.angle_gamma   90.00
#
_symmetry.space_group_name_H-M   'P 1'
#
loop_
_entity.id
_entity.type
_entity.pdbx_description
1 polymer ?
#
loop_
_entity_poly.entity_id
_entity_poly.type
_entity_poly.pdbx_seq_one_letter_code
_entity_poly.pdbx_strand_id
1 'polypeptide(L)'
;MTARTAVIFFCFAVIKTVDDHCGLWLPGNIFHLLFQNNTAYHDIHHQLQGLKYNYSQPFFPIWDKLFGTYMPYNLVKRPEGGFEARAMKAMKDS
;
A
#
# COMPACT_ATOMS: atom_id res chain seq x y z
N MET A 1 -19.34 -18.16 8.80
CA MET A 1 -19.73 -16.90 8.14
C MET A 1 -21.07 -17.12 7.45
N THR A 2 -22.04 -16.20 7.57
CA THR A 2 -23.27 -16.30 6.75
C THR A 2 -22.98 -15.83 5.33
N ALA A 3 -23.81 -16.21 4.35
CA ALA A 3 -23.70 -15.71 2.99
C ALA A 3 -23.74 -14.17 2.92
N ARG A 4 -24.58 -13.52 3.75
CA ARG A 4 -24.66 -12.06 3.80
C ARG A 4 -23.37 -11.43 4.32
N THR A 5 -22.82 -11.96 5.42
CA THR A 5 -21.54 -11.49 5.96
C THR A 5 -20.40 -11.70 4.95
N ALA A 6 -20.41 -12.83 4.22
CA ALA A 6 -19.43 -13.12 3.19
C ALA A 6 -19.43 -12.09 2.06
N VAL A 7 -20.62 -11.78 1.54
CA VAL A 7 -20.78 -10.79 0.47
C VAL A 7 -20.28 -9.42 0.92
N ILE A 8 -20.65 -8.97 2.12
CA ILE A 8 -20.19 -7.67 2.65
C ILE A 8 -18.67 -7.64 2.76
N PHE A 9 -18.07 -8.67 3.36
CA PHE A 9 -16.61 -8.74 3.51
C PHE A 9 -15.90 -8.79 2.16
N PHE A 10 -16.42 -9.57 1.21
CA PHE A 10 -15.86 -9.67 -0.14
C PHE A 10 -15.92 -8.33 -0.87
N CYS A 11 -17.07 -7.65 -0.88
CA CYS A 11 -17.20 -6.33 -1.49
C CYS A 11 -16.24 -5.32 -0.86
N PHE A 12 -16.12 -5.30 0.46
CA PHE A 12 -15.17 -4.45 1.16
C PHE A 12 -13.72 -4.74 0.76
N ALA A 13 -13.33 -6.02 0.72
CA ALA A 13 -11.99 -6.44 0.29
C ALA A 13 -11.71 -6.02 -1.16
N VAL A 14 -12.67 -6.19 -2.07
CA VAL A 14 -12.53 -5.79 -3.48
C VAL A 14 -12.37 -4.27 -3.60
N ILE A 15 -13.19 -3.47 -2.90
CA ILE A 15 -13.05 -2.01 -2.90
C ILE A 15 -11.66 -1.60 -2.42
N LYS A 16 -11.17 -2.22 -1.33
CA LYS A 16 -9.83 -1.95 -0.81
C LYS A 16 -8.73 -2.34 -1.80
N THR A 17 -8.87 -3.48 -2.46
CA THR A 17 -7.93 -3.90 -3.51
C THR A 17 -7.92 -2.91 -4.67
N VAL A 18 -9.07 -2.41 -5.12
CA VAL A 18 -9.13 -1.38 -6.17
C VAL A 18 -8.41 -0.11 -5.72
N ASP A 19 -8.66 0.35 -4.50
CA ASP A 19 -7.98 1.52 -3.89
C ASP A 19 -6.44 1.37 -3.94
N ASP A 20 -5.93 0.19 -3.58
CA ASP A 20 -4.48 -0.10 -3.57
C ASP A 20 -3.84 -0.11 -4.96
N HIS A 21 -4.59 -0.45 -6.00
CA HIS A 21 -4.05 -0.65 -7.35
C HIS A 21 -4.38 0.49 -8.31
N CYS A 22 -5.26 1.42 -7.94
CA CYS A 22 -5.71 2.48 -8.85
C CYS A 22 -4.66 3.58 -9.12
N GLY A 23 -3.60 3.67 -8.31
CA GLY A 23 -2.56 4.71 -8.44
C GLY A 23 -3.00 6.11 -7.99
N LEU A 24 -4.20 6.24 -7.40
CA LEU A 24 -4.78 7.54 -7.03
C LEU A 24 -4.46 7.91 -5.58
N TRP A 25 -3.85 9.08 -5.39
CA TRP A 25 -3.63 9.66 -4.07
C TRP A 25 -4.62 10.82 -3.81
N LEU A 26 -5.85 10.47 -3.40
CA LEU A 26 -6.92 11.44 -3.19
C LEU A 26 -6.90 12.04 -1.77
N PRO A 27 -7.16 13.35 -1.61
CA PRO A 27 -7.24 13.99 -0.29
C PRO A 27 -8.42 13.42 0.50
N GLY A 28 -8.20 13.07 1.77
CA GLY A 28 -9.24 12.54 2.65
C GLY A 28 -9.62 11.08 2.42
N ASN A 29 -8.81 10.31 1.65
CA ASN A 29 -9.06 8.89 1.48
C ASN A 29 -9.04 8.15 2.82
N ILE A 30 -10.21 7.67 3.26
CA ILE A 30 -10.39 6.98 4.55
C ILE A 30 -9.61 5.67 4.63
N PHE A 31 -9.39 5.00 3.51
CA PHE A 31 -8.63 3.74 3.50
C PHE A 31 -7.16 4.00 3.82
N HIS A 32 -6.60 5.10 3.34
CA HIS A 32 -5.22 5.49 3.65
C HIS A 32 -5.04 5.89 5.13
N LEU A 33 -6.11 6.34 5.80
CA LEU A 33 -6.09 6.65 7.23
C LEU A 33 -6.09 5.38 8.09
N LEU A 34 -6.82 4.34 7.65
CA LEU A 34 -6.99 3.10 8.41
C LEU A 34 -5.95 2.02 8.06
N PHE A 35 -5.46 2.01 6.82
CA PHE A 35 -4.62 0.96 6.25
C PHE A 35 -3.36 1.56 5.62
N GLN A 36 -2.20 1.08 6.03
CA GLN A 36 -0.90 1.61 5.62
C GLN A 36 -0.37 0.98 4.32
N ASN A 37 -0.88 -0.18 3.94
CA ASN A 37 -0.64 -0.84 2.66
C ASN A 37 -1.62 -0.27 1.63
N ASN A 38 -1.32 0.96 1.19
CA ASN A 38 -2.13 1.74 0.25
C ASN A 38 -1.50 1.72 -1.15
N THR A 39 -1.98 2.59 -2.03
CA THR A 39 -1.45 2.66 -3.40
C THR A 39 0.04 2.98 -3.50
N ALA A 40 0.59 3.82 -2.62
CA ALA A 40 2.01 4.14 -2.62
C ALA A 40 2.86 2.95 -2.16
N TYR A 41 2.39 2.21 -1.15
CA TYR A 41 3.02 0.98 -0.71
C TYR A 41 3.10 -0.07 -1.83
N HIS A 42 2.03 -0.20 -2.61
CA HIS A 42 1.94 -1.11 -3.74
C HIS A 42 2.76 -0.62 -4.94
N ASP A 43 2.80 0.69 -5.21
CA ASP A 43 3.66 1.28 -6.25
C ASP A 43 5.14 0.97 -5.99
N ILE A 44 5.58 1.07 -4.73
CA ILE A 44 6.94 0.66 -4.33
C ILE A 44 7.20 -0.81 -4.64
N HIS A 45 6.25 -1.70 -4.36
CA HIS A 45 6.39 -3.13 -4.69
C HIS A 45 6.61 -3.33 -6.20
N HIS A 46 5.94 -2.55 -7.05
CA HIS A 46 6.09 -2.64 -8.51
C HIS A 46 7.35 -2.00 -9.07
N GLN A 47 8.08 -1.19 -8.29
CA GLN A 47 9.38 -0.68 -8.71
C GLN A 47 10.40 -1.81 -8.75
N LEU A 48 11.35 -1.75 -9.71
CA LEU A 48 12.36 -2.81 -9.93
C LEU A 48 13.10 -3.21 -8.64
N GLN A 49 13.43 -2.25 -7.78
CA GLN A 49 14.12 -2.48 -6.52
C GLN A 49 13.19 -2.95 -5.39
N GLY A 50 11.88 -2.75 -5.53
CA GLY A 50 10.88 -3.04 -4.51
C GLY A 50 10.16 -4.37 -4.68
N LEU A 51 10.37 -5.10 -5.78
CA LEU A 51 9.77 -6.44 -6.03
C LEU A 51 10.00 -7.47 -4.90
N LYS A 52 11.01 -7.23 -4.04
CA LYS A 52 11.33 -8.10 -2.90
C LYS A 52 10.71 -7.66 -1.57
N TYR A 53 9.82 -6.67 -1.59
CA TYR A 53 9.29 -6.01 -0.41
C TYR A 53 7.79 -5.74 -0.57
N ASN A 54 7.14 -5.35 0.53
CA ASN A 54 5.77 -4.84 0.56
C ASN A 54 4.72 -5.82 -0.01
N TYR A 55 4.79 -7.09 0.37
CA TYR A 55 3.92 -8.15 -0.17
C TYR A 55 2.49 -8.15 0.36
N SER A 56 2.27 -7.61 1.56
CA SER A 56 1.01 -7.72 2.28
C SER A 56 -0.10 -6.89 1.64
N GLN A 57 -1.14 -7.59 1.18
CA GLN A 57 -2.41 -7.03 0.74
C GLN A 57 -3.57 -7.87 1.31
N PRO A 58 -4.79 -7.31 1.44
CA PRO A 58 -5.19 -5.93 1.10
C PRO A 58 -5.31 -4.99 2.33
N PHE A 59 -5.16 -5.46 3.57
CA PHE A 59 -5.51 -4.65 4.76
C PHE A 59 -4.35 -4.13 5.62
N PHE A 60 -3.32 -4.91 5.91
CA PHE A 60 -2.26 -4.44 6.81
C PHE A 60 -0.89 -4.99 6.43
N PRO A 61 0.19 -4.20 6.60
CA PRO A 61 1.57 -4.61 6.32
C PRO A 61 2.19 -5.44 7.46
N ILE A 62 1.38 -6.11 8.28
CA ILE A 62 1.84 -6.78 9.51
C ILE A 62 2.91 -7.82 9.19
N TRP A 63 2.70 -8.62 8.14
CA TRP A 63 3.64 -9.67 7.77
C TRP A 63 4.95 -9.11 7.22
N ASP A 64 4.90 -8.05 6.42
CA ASP A 64 6.12 -7.39 5.96
C ASP A 64 6.94 -6.78 7.09
N LYS A 65 6.26 -6.22 8.10
CA LYS A 65 6.93 -5.70 9.30
C LYS A 65 7.51 -6.82 10.15
N LEU A 66 6.79 -7.92 10.31
CA LEU A 66 7.23 -9.06 11.13
C LEU A 66 8.44 -9.78 10.51
N PHE A 67 8.46 -9.92 9.18
CA PHE A 67 9.48 -10.68 8.46
C PHE A 67 10.56 -9.81 7.80
N GLY A 68 10.57 -8.50 8.07
CA GLY A 68 11.62 -7.60 7.57
C GLY A 68 11.55 -7.34 6.06
N THR A 69 10.39 -7.54 5.43
CA THR A 69 10.16 -7.25 4.01
C THR A 69 9.37 -5.95 3.81
N TYR A 70 9.20 -5.14 4.85
CA TYR A 70 8.61 -3.80 4.73
C TYR A 70 9.64 -2.80 4.20
N MET A 71 9.34 -2.19 3.06
CA MET A 71 10.13 -1.10 2.48
C MET A 71 9.44 0.25 2.73
N PRO A 72 10.03 1.13 3.55
CA PRO A 72 9.52 2.47 3.77
C PRO A 72 9.66 3.34 2.52
N TYR A 73 8.80 4.34 2.40
CA TYR A 73 8.75 5.22 1.23
C TYR A 73 8.37 6.66 1.58
N ASN A 74 8.75 7.58 0.71
CA ASN A 74 8.32 8.97 0.72
C ASN A 74 7.42 9.26 -0.49
N LEU A 75 6.39 10.08 -0.30
CA LEU A 75 5.64 10.67 -1.40
C LEU A 75 6.23 12.03 -1.76
N VAL A 76 6.73 12.14 -2.99
CA VAL A 76 7.32 13.36 -3.53
C VAL A 76 6.32 13.99 -4.49
N LYS A 77 6.01 15.28 -4.31
CA LYS A 77 5.17 16.02 -5.27
C LYS A 77 5.92 16.17 -6.59
N ARG A 78 5.25 15.87 -7.70
CA ARG A 78 5.79 16.07 -9.04
C ARG A 78 5.54 17.51 -9.53
N PRO A 79 6.45 18.12 -10.30
CA PRO A 79 6.23 19.45 -10.89
C PRO A 79 4.96 19.55 -11.75
N GLU A 80 4.64 18.48 -12.47
CA GLU A 80 3.47 18.33 -13.33
C GLU A 80 2.16 18.03 -12.57
N GLY A 81 2.23 17.90 -11.25
CA GLY A 81 1.10 17.51 -10.39
C GLY A 81 1.09 16.03 -10.02
N GLY A 82 0.37 15.71 -8.94
CA GLY A 82 0.36 14.37 -8.37
C GLY A 82 1.60 14.05 -7.53
N PHE A 83 1.80 12.76 -7.25
CA PHE A 83 2.86 12.25 -6.38
C PHE A 83 3.66 11.14 -7.05
N GLU A 84 4.88 10.94 -6.56
CA GLU A 84 5.74 9.81 -6.85
C GLU A 84 6.07 9.12 -5.53
N ALA A 85 5.85 7.80 -5.42
CA ALA A 85 6.35 7.03 -4.31
C ALA A 85 7.84 6.73 -4.56
N ARG A 86 8.70 7.06 -3.59
CA ARG A 86 10.13 6.75 -3.65
C ARG A 86 10.52 5.92 -2.45
N ALA A 87 11.12 4.77 -2.69
CA ALA A 87 11.69 3.96 -1.63
C ALA A 87 12.69 4.82 -0.83
N MET A 88 12.55 4.83 0.49
CA MET A 88 13.61 5.40 1.32
C MET A 88 14.81 4.46 1.18
N LYS A 89 16.01 5.01 0.95
CA LYS A 89 17.23 4.20 0.98
C LYS A 89 17.20 3.42 2.28
N ALA A 90 17.33 2.09 2.19
CA ALA A 90 17.53 1.26 3.37
C ALA A 90 18.62 1.93 4.19
N MET A 91 18.32 2.32 5.42
CA MET A 91 19.39 2.61 6.37
C MET A 91 20.22 1.34 6.36
N LYS A 92 21.42 1.41 5.78
CA LYS A 92 22.43 0.40 6.04
C LYS A 92 22.51 0.36 7.56
N ASP A 93 22.21 -0.80 8.12
CA ASP A 93 22.33 -1.07 9.55
C ASP A 93 23.63 -0.42 10.05
N SER A 94 23.46 0.61 10.87
CA SER A 94 24.53 1.34 11.56
C SER A 94 25.07 0.50 12.71
#